data_AF-A0A2P2C5U8-F1
#
_entry.id   AF-A0A2P2C5U8-F1
#
_cell.length_a   1.000
_cell.length_b   1.000
_cell.length_c   1.000
_cell.angle_alpha   90.00
_cell.angle_beta   90.00
_cell.angle_gamma   90.00
#
_symmetry.space_group_name_H-M   'P 1'
#
loop_
_entity.id
_entity.type
_entity.pdbx_description
1 polymer ?
#
loop_
_entity_poly.entity_id
_entity_poly.type
_entity_poly.pdbx_seq_one_letter_code
_entity_poly.pdbx_strand_id
1 'polypeptide(L)'
;MTAELDGPLSVPRRFVTPRPLTESELCTLRAVADALIPAAGDNPAATQEPGLDDMLVTAAHARADAFVEITEALATLRDLTPADLDTELRRLHAEDEGVFQPLSAVVAGAWLLLPTVRARIGYAGQKADPAPLELAVDEISSGILDDVLERGPIFRPVEPSTDHSPTQED
;
A
#
# COMPACT_ATOMS: atom_id res chain seq x y z
N MET A 1 -37.08 24.43 10.51
CA MET A 1 -36.05 23.85 11.40
C MET A 1 -35.19 22.95 10.52
N THR A 2 -34.30 23.56 9.75
CA THR A 2 -33.43 22.94 8.75
C THR A 2 -32.18 22.42 9.46
N ALA A 3 -31.98 21.11 9.47
CA ALA A 3 -30.75 20.50 9.91
C ALA A 3 -29.75 20.55 8.74
N GLU A 4 -28.80 21.49 8.80
CA GLU A 4 -27.55 21.42 8.02
C GLU A 4 -26.78 20.17 8.47
N LEU A 5 -26.65 19.20 7.57
CA LEU A 5 -25.67 18.12 7.69
C LEU A 5 -24.44 18.51 6.87
N ASP A 6 -23.67 19.47 7.37
CA ASP A 6 -22.33 19.78 6.85
C ASP A 6 -21.32 18.86 7.52
N GLY A 7 -21.20 17.65 6.99
CA GLY A 7 -20.20 16.67 7.41
C GLY A 7 -19.02 16.71 6.43
N PRO A 8 -17.76 16.92 6.89
CA PRO A 8 -16.62 16.88 5.99
C PRO A 8 -16.49 15.49 5.33
N LEU A 9 -16.50 15.49 4.00
CA LEU A 9 -16.30 14.32 3.15
C LEU A 9 -15.06 13.52 3.57
N SER A 10 -15.25 12.21 3.72
CA SER A 10 -14.20 11.25 4.09
C SER A 10 -13.17 11.13 2.97
N VAL A 11 -12.20 12.03 2.95
CA VAL A 11 -10.88 11.73 2.37
C VAL A 11 -10.23 10.71 3.29
N PRO A 12 -9.60 9.64 2.77
CA PRO A 12 -8.76 8.80 3.62
C PRO A 12 -7.76 9.73 4.31
N ARG A 13 -7.78 9.71 5.65
CA ARG A 13 -6.85 10.51 6.43
C ARG A 13 -5.45 10.11 5.95
N ARG A 14 -4.64 11.10 5.58
CA ARG A 14 -3.24 10.84 5.30
C ARG A 14 -2.63 10.41 6.63
N PHE A 15 -2.46 9.10 6.80
CA PHE A 15 -1.82 8.55 7.99
C PHE A 15 -0.35 8.94 7.90
N VAL A 16 0.08 9.75 8.86
CA VAL A 16 1.47 10.19 9.00
C VAL A 16 1.93 9.68 10.35
N THR A 17 3.15 9.14 10.39
CA THR A 17 3.72 8.66 11.64
C THR A 17 3.87 9.84 12.62
N PRO A 18 3.72 9.62 13.93
CA PRO A 18 3.90 10.67 14.93
C PRO A 18 5.25 11.37 14.87
N ARG A 19 6.28 10.67 14.37
CA ARG A 19 7.62 11.18 14.10
C ARG A 19 8.26 10.44 12.92
N PRO A 20 9.33 10.97 12.32
CA PRO A 20 10.15 10.22 11.37
C PRO A 20 10.77 8.98 12.01
N LEU A 21 11.02 7.95 11.19
CA LEU A 21 11.88 6.84 11.56
C LEU A 21 13.31 7.35 11.73
N THR A 22 13.98 6.86 12.76
CA THR A 22 15.40 7.13 12.99
C THR A 22 16.27 6.24 12.11
N GLU A 23 17.53 6.62 11.89
CA GLU A 23 18.48 5.80 11.11
C GLU A 23 18.67 4.39 11.69
N SER A 24 18.65 4.27 13.03
CA SER A 24 18.76 2.98 13.71
C SER A 24 17.53 2.09 13.48
N GLU A 25 16.33 2.68 13.49
CA GLU A 25 15.09 1.96 13.18
C GLU A 25 15.05 1.54 11.71
N LEU A 26 15.48 2.42 10.80
CA LEU A 26 15.56 2.11 9.38
C LEU A 26 16.59 1.00 9.11
N CYS A 27 17.76 1.05 9.76
CA CYS A 27 18.77 -0.01 9.71
C CYS A 27 18.20 -1.36 10.18
N THR A 28 17.44 -1.36 11.29
CA THR A 28 16.80 -2.59 11.80
C THR A 28 15.72 -3.07 10.83
N LEU A 29 14.91 -2.18 10.25
CA LEU A 29 13.92 -2.53 9.22
C LEU A 29 14.56 -3.17 7.99
N ARG A 30 15.71 -2.67 7.54
CA ARG A 30 16.47 -3.28 6.43
C ARG A 30 16.90 -4.71 6.77
N ALA A 31 17.42 -4.94 7.98
CA ALA A 31 17.79 -6.28 8.44
C ALA A 31 16.59 -7.22 8.51
N VAL A 32 15.45 -6.76 9.03
CA VAL A 32 14.19 -7.50 9.03
C VAL A 32 13.71 -7.79 7.60
N ALA A 33 13.86 -6.83 6.69
CA ALA A 33 13.46 -6.99 5.29
C ALA A 33 14.26 -8.09 4.59
N ASP A 34 15.57 -8.14 4.79
CA ASP A 34 16.41 -9.21 4.22
C ASP A 34 16.14 -10.58 4.86
N ALA A 35 15.75 -10.61 6.14
CA ALA A 35 15.35 -11.86 6.81
C ALA A 35 14.01 -12.39 6.29
N LEU A 36 13.01 -11.52 6.08
CA LEU A 36 11.68 -11.91 5.60
C LEU A 36 11.65 -12.14 4.08
N ILE A 37 12.48 -11.42 3.32
CA ILE A 37 12.53 -11.46 1.86
C ILE A 37 14.00 -11.67 1.45
N PRO A 38 14.55 -12.87 1.70
CA PRO A 38 15.93 -13.19 1.34
C PRO A 38 16.09 -13.35 -0.17
N ALA A 39 17.33 -13.28 -0.64
CA ALA A 39 17.63 -13.65 -2.02
C ALA A 39 17.24 -15.11 -2.29
N ALA A 40 16.49 -15.34 -3.36
CA ALA A 40 15.97 -16.66 -3.71
C ALA A 40 15.94 -16.85 -5.23
N GLY A 41 16.81 -17.73 -5.74
CA GLY A 41 17.00 -17.93 -7.18
C GLY A 41 17.46 -16.64 -7.84
N ASP A 42 16.72 -16.20 -8.86
CA ASP A 42 17.00 -14.95 -9.58
C ASP A 42 16.44 -13.70 -8.88
N ASN A 43 15.74 -13.86 -7.75
CA ASN A 43 15.23 -12.74 -6.98
C ASN A 43 16.28 -12.26 -5.98
N PRO A 44 16.64 -10.96 -5.99
CA PRO A 44 17.57 -10.41 -5.02
C PRO A 44 16.89 -10.25 -3.65
N ALA A 45 17.70 -10.11 -2.59
CA ALA A 45 17.18 -9.77 -1.27
C ALA A 45 16.52 -8.38 -1.28
N ALA A 46 15.60 -8.11 -0.34
CA ALA A 46 14.86 -6.86 -0.30
C ALA A 46 15.75 -5.61 -0.40
N THR A 47 16.83 -5.53 0.39
CA THR A 47 17.70 -4.33 0.43
C THR A 47 18.49 -4.10 -0.85
N GLN A 48 18.55 -5.08 -1.74
CA GLN A 48 19.18 -4.94 -3.05
C GLN A 48 18.26 -4.28 -4.08
N GLU A 49 16.97 -4.12 -3.77
CA GLU A 49 16.04 -3.38 -4.62
C GLU A 49 16.15 -1.86 -4.35
N PRO A 50 16.43 -1.04 -5.37
CA PRO A 50 16.55 0.41 -5.21
C PRO A 50 15.24 1.05 -4.74
N GLY A 51 15.32 1.98 -3.79
CA GLY A 51 14.16 2.73 -3.29
C GLY A 51 13.38 2.02 -2.18
N LEU A 52 13.89 0.90 -1.64
CA LEU A 52 13.26 0.21 -0.52
C LEU A 52 13.04 1.14 0.68
N ASP A 53 14.03 1.97 1.03
CA ASP A 53 13.94 2.85 2.20
C ASP A 53 12.77 3.85 2.11
N ASP A 54 12.60 4.47 0.93
CA ASP A 54 11.48 5.38 0.68
C ASP A 54 10.14 4.65 0.81
N MET A 55 10.08 3.40 0.35
CA MET A 55 8.90 2.55 0.48
C MET A 55 8.67 2.08 1.92
N LEU A 56 9.72 1.83 2.71
CA LEU A 56 9.62 1.50 4.13
C LEU A 56 9.06 2.69 4.91
N VAL A 57 9.53 3.91 4.65
CA VAL A 57 8.96 5.13 5.23
C VAL A 57 7.50 5.31 4.81
N THR A 58 7.19 5.10 3.53
CA THR A 58 5.81 5.19 3.01
C THR A 58 4.89 4.16 3.66
N ALA A 59 5.34 2.92 3.80
CA ALA A 59 4.58 1.85 4.45
C ALA A 59 4.40 2.10 5.95
N ALA A 60 5.41 2.65 6.63
CA ALA A 60 5.29 3.07 8.03
C ALA A 60 4.27 4.19 8.20
N HIS A 61 4.20 5.15 7.27
CA HIS A 61 3.13 6.16 7.24
C HIS A 61 1.75 5.53 7.05
N ALA A 62 1.61 4.59 6.12
CA ALA A 62 0.36 3.87 5.89
C ALA A 62 -0.10 3.07 7.12
N ARG A 63 0.85 2.60 7.94
CA ARG A 63 0.61 1.89 9.21
C ARG A 63 0.86 2.75 10.46
N ALA A 64 0.62 4.06 10.37
CA ALA A 64 0.81 4.96 11.51
C ALA A 64 -0.08 4.59 12.72
N ASP A 65 -1.16 3.82 12.51
CA ASP A 65 -2.00 3.24 13.56
C ASP A 65 -1.23 2.32 14.52
N ALA A 66 -0.21 1.63 14.02
CA ALA A 66 0.60 0.66 14.78
C ALA A 66 2.05 1.13 14.96
N PHE A 67 2.29 2.44 14.87
CA PHE A 67 3.65 2.99 14.86
C PHE A 67 4.41 2.69 16.16
N VAL A 68 3.73 2.73 17.31
CA VAL A 68 4.35 2.46 18.61
C VAL A 68 4.84 1.02 18.66
N GLU A 69 3.96 0.08 18.33
CA GLU A 69 4.21 -1.37 18.28
C GLU A 69 5.37 -1.68 17.34
N ILE A 70 5.40 -1.06 16.15
CA ILE A 70 6.50 -1.21 15.19
C ILE A 70 7.82 -0.70 15.81
N THR A 71 7.85 0.49 16.40
CA THR A 71 9.10 1.05 16.93
C THR A 71 9.61 0.30 18.17
N GLU A 72 8.70 -0.24 18.99
CA GLU A 72 9.06 -1.11 20.12
C GLU A 72 9.62 -2.44 19.63
N ALA A 73 8.99 -3.06 18.62
CA ALA A 73 9.53 -4.25 17.97
C ALA A 73 10.95 -4.01 17.43
N LEU A 74 11.16 -2.91 16.69
CA LEU A 74 12.46 -2.55 16.15
C LEU A 74 13.51 -2.29 17.24
N ALA A 75 13.10 -1.81 18.42
CA ALA A 75 14.01 -1.68 19.56
C ALA A 75 14.44 -3.04 20.11
N THR A 76 13.53 -4.04 20.16
CA THR A 76 13.86 -5.40 20.62
C THR A 76 14.73 -6.19 19.62
N LEU A 77 14.55 -5.94 18.32
CA LEU A 77 15.27 -6.63 17.24
C LEU A 77 16.62 -5.98 16.91
N ARG A 78 16.93 -4.84 17.55
CA ARG A 78 18.14 -4.07 17.29
C ARG A 78 19.39 -4.87 17.65
N ASP A 79 20.43 -4.73 16.83
CA ASP A 79 21.75 -5.32 17.04
C ASP A 79 21.77 -6.85 17.12
N LEU A 80 20.66 -7.53 16.79
CA LEU A 80 20.62 -8.98 16.65
C LEU A 80 21.45 -9.42 15.44
N THR A 81 22.10 -10.58 15.58
CA THR A 81 22.74 -11.22 14.44
C THR A 81 21.67 -11.74 13.46
N PRO A 82 21.98 -11.97 12.17
CA PRO A 82 20.99 -12.50 11.23
C PRO A 82 20.32 -13.81 11.68
N ALA A 83 21.06 -14.69 12.38
CA ALA A 83 20.51 -15.95 12.88
C ALA A 83 19.59 -15.75 14.09
N ASP A 84 19.96 -14.86 15.01
CA ASP A 84 19.11 -14.52 16.15
C ASP A 84 17.86 -13.76 15.70
N LEU A 85 17.99 -12.91 14.67
CA LEU A 85 16.89 -12.18 14.06
C LEU A 85 15.87 -13.12 13.42
N ASP A 86 16.29 -14.09 12.60
CA ASP A 86 15.37 -15.10 12.04
C ASP A 86 14.67 -15.90 13.13
N THR A 87 15.42 -16.30 14.17
CA THR A 87 14.86 -17.03 15.32
C THR A 87 13.81 -16.20 16.06
N GLU A 88 14.10 -14.93 16.32
CA GLU A 88 13.19 -14.04 17.04
C GLU A 88 11.96 -13.68 16.19
N LEU A 89 12.11 -13.46 14.89
CA LEU A 89 10.98 -13.23 13.97
C LEU A 89 10.04 -14.45 13.91
N ARG A 90 10.59 -15.67 13.91
CA ARG A 90 9.78 -16.90 14.00
C ARG A 90 9.03 -17.00 15.33
N ARG A 91 9.69 -16.64 16.44
CA ARG A 91 9.07 -16.61 17.77
C ARG A 91 7.94 -15.58 17.82
N LEU A 92 8.16 -14.37 17.33
CA LEU A 92 7.14 -13.33 17.22
C LEU A 92 5.96 -13.81 16.38
N HIS A 93 6.19 -14.44 15.23
CA HIS A 93 5.10 -14.98 14.42
C HIS A 93 4.26 -16.04 15.16
N ALA A 94 4.90 -16.89 15.97
CA ALA A 94 4.23 -17.98 16.68
C ALA A 94 3.54 -17.56 17.99
N GLU A 95 4.12 -16.59 18.70
CA GLU A 95 3.74 -16.26 20.08
C GLU A 95 3.17 -14.85 20.25
N ASP A 96 3.50 -13.93 19.35
CA ASP A 96 3.12 -12.51 19.43
C ASP A 96 2.76 -11.95 18.05
N GLU A 97 1.68 -12.48 17.48
CA GLU A 97 1.18 -12.07 16.16
C GLU A 97 0.83 -10.56 16.12
N GLY A 98 0.43 -9.99 17.26
CA GLY A 98 0.11 -8.56 17.38
C GLY A 98 1.31 -7.65 17.10
N VAL A 99 2.52 -8.10 17.43
CA VAL A 99 3.77 -7.41 17.10
C VAL A 99 4.27 -7.79 15.71
N PHE A 100 4.21 -9.07 15.35
CA PHE A 100 4.72 -9.55 14.07
C PHE A 100 3.93 -9.01 12.86
N GLN A 101 2.61 -8.94 12.95
CA GLN A 101 1.74 -8.59 11.83
C GLN A 101 1.97 -7.14 11.33
N PRO A 102 2.03 -6.11 12.20
CA PRO A 102 2.33 -4.75 11.74
C PRO A 102 3.72 -4.62 11.12
N LEU A 103 4.73 -5.23 11.75
CA LEU A 103 6.12 -5.17 11.29
C LEU A 103 6.27 -5.82 9.91
N SER A 104 5.77 -7.06 9.76
CA SER A 104 5.83 -7.79 8.49
C SER A 104 4.98 -7.13 7.40
N ALA A 105 3.84 -6.53 7.74
CA ALA A 105 3.01 -5.79 6.79
C ALA A 105 3.72 -4.54 6.25
N VAL A 106 4.46 -3.81 7.09
CA VAL A 106 5.27 -2.67 6.64
C VAL A 106 6.34 -3.12 5.66
N VAL A 107 7.09 -4.18 5.99
CA VAL A 107 8.16 -4.72 5.15
C VAL A 107 7.62 -5.26 3.82
N ALA A 108 6.63 -6.14 3.87
CA ALA A 108 6.04 -6.74 2.68
C ALA A 108 5.35 -5.68 1.80
N GLY A 109 4.63 -4.73 2.42
CA GLY A 109 4.01 -3.61 1.73
C GLY A 109 5.03 -2.72 1.03
N ALA A 110 6.11 -2.38 1.72
CA ALA A 110 7.20 -1.60 1.11
C ALA A 110 7.80 -2.30 -0.11
N TRP A 111 8.11 -3.60 0.02
CA TRP A 111 8.69 -4.37 -1.06
C TRP A 111 7.74 -4.52 -2.27
N LEU A 112 6.47 -4.84 -2.03
CA LEU A 112 5.47 -5.00 -3.09
C LEU A 112 5.11 -3.69 -3.81
N LEU A 113 5.39 -2.53 -3.20
CA LEU A 113 5.15 -1.22 -3.82
C LEU A 113 6.29 -0.78 -4.75
N LEU A 114 7.46 -1.42 -4.68
CA LEU A 114 8.60 -1.10 -5.53
C LEU A 114 8.25 -1.29 -7.01
N PRO A 115 8.55 -0.31 -7.88
CA PRO A 115 8.24 -0.41 -9.31
C PRO A 115 8.87 -1.65 -9.98
N THR A 116 10.10 -1.99 -9.60
CA THR A 116 10.82 -3.18 -10.10
C THR A 116 10.12 -4.47 -9.72
N VAL A 117 9.70 -4.59 -8.45
CA VAL A 117 8.96 -5.75 -7.93
C VAL A 117 7.59 -5.86 -8.59
N ARG A 118 6.84 -4.74 -8.67
CA ARG A 118 5.53 -4.69 -9.34
C ARG A 118 5.61 -5.16 -10.79
N ALA A 119 6.63 -4.74 -11.53
CA ALA A 119 6.87 -5.18 -12.89
C ALA A 119 7.19 -6.69 -12.94
N ARG A 120 8.03 -7.20 -12.02
CA ARG A 120 8.41 -8.61 -11.95
C ARG A 120 7.22 -9.54 -11.67
N ILE A 121 6.28 -9.12 -10.83
CA ILE A 121 5.05 -9.88 -10.53
C ILE A 121 3.92 -9.65 -11.55
N GLY A 122 4.15 -8.83 -12.58
CA GLY A 122 3.14 -8.53 -13.61
C GLY A 122 1.99 -7.65 -13.13
N TYR A 123 2.16 -6.92 -12.02
CA TYR A 123 1.11 -6.04 -11.49
C TYR A 123 1.07 -4.72 -12.26
N ALA A 124 0.17 -4.63 -13.24
CA ALA A 124 -0.01 -3.45 -14.10
C ALA A 124 -0.62 -2.23 -13.38
N GLY A 125 -0.90 -2.33 -12.08
CA GLY A 125 -1.62 -1.32 -11.32
C GLY A 125 -3.12 -1.33 -11.58
N GLN A 126 -3.81 -0.36 -10.98
CA GLN A 126 -5.23 -0.15 -11.21
C GLN A 126 -5.41 0.52 -12.57
N LYS A 127 -5.94 -0.21 -13.56
CA LYS A 127 -6.35 0.36 -14.84
C LYS A 127 -7.80 0.79 -14.74
N ALA A 128 -8.11 1.98 -15.23
CA ALA A 128 -9.48 2.34 -15.52
C ALA A 128 -9.92 1.52 -16.74
N ASP A 129 -10.84 0.59 -16.53
CA ASP A 129 -11.49 -0.15 -17.61
C ASP A 129 -12.90 0.42 -17.76
N PRO A 130 -13.09 1.48 -18.57
CA PRO A 130 -14.40 2.07 -18.74
C PRO A 130 -15.33 1.05 -19.40
N ALA A 131 -16.54 0.90 -18.87
CA ALA A 131 -17.53 0.01 -19.45
C ALA A 131 -17.79 0.40 -20.92
N PRO A 132 -17.81 -0.56 -21.86
CA PRO A 132 -18.27 -0.33 -23.23
C PRO A 132 -19.62 0.37 -23.26
N LEU A 133 -19.81 1.29 -24.21
CA LEU A 133 -21.02 2.10 -24.33
C LEU A 133 -22.28 1.23 -24.45
N GLU A 134 -22.15 0.08 -25.10
CA GLU A 134 -23.23 -0.88 -25.32
C GLU A 134 -23.72 -1.51 -24.02
N LEU A 135 -22.81 -1.82 -23.08
CA LEU A 135 -23.17 -2.32 -21.75
C LEU A 135 -23.82 -1.22 -20.91
N ALA A 136 -23.30 0.01 -20.99
CA ALA A 136 -23.92 1.15 -20.30
C ALA A 136 -25.35 1.41 -20.80
N VAL A 137 -25.60 1.26 -22.11
CA VAL A 137 -26.94 1.40 -22.70
C VAL A 137 -27.88 0.29 -22.24
N ASP A 138 -27.43 -0.96 -22.17
CA ASP A 138 -28.25 -2.09 -21.70
C ASP A 138 -28.59 -1.94 -20.21
N GLU A 139 -27.63 -1.54 -19.38
CA GLU A 139 -27.84 -1.25 -17.97
C GLU A 139 -28.84 -0.10 -17.77
N ILE A 140 -28.70 1.01 -18.50
CA ILE A 140 -29.68 2.11 -18.47
C ILE A 140 -31.07 1.64 -18.93
N SER A 141 -31.14 0.82 -19.98
CA SER A 141 -32.41 0.38 -20.56
C SER A 141 -33.13 -0.68 -19.72
N SER A 142 -32.38 -1.47 -18.96
CA SER A 142 -32.90 -2.52 -18.07
C SER A 142 -33.47 -1.99 -16.76
N GLY A 143 -33.23 -0.70 -16.43
CA GLY A 143 -33.63 -0.07 -15.18
C GLY A 143 -32.73 -0.43 -13.98
N ILE A 144 -31.65 -1.21 -14.17
CA ILE A 144 -30.73 -1.59 -13.09
C ILE A 144 -30.03 -0.37 -12.47
N LEU A 145 -29.92 0.72 -13.21
CA LEU A 145 -29.30 1.97 -12.77
C LEU A 145 -30.30 3.02 -12.28
N ASP A 146 -31.62 2.76 -12.28
CA ASP A 146 -32.62 3.76 -11.94
C ASP A 146 -32.42 4.34 -10.53
N ASP A 147 -32.20 3.48 -9.52
CA ASP A 147 -31.90 3.91 -8.14
C ASP A 147 -30.61 4.76 -8.06
N VAL A 148 -29.62 4.48 -8.92
CA VAL A 148 -28.34 5.20 -8.96
C VAL A 148 -28.49 6.55 -9.67
N LEU A 149 -29.30 6.60 -10.74
CA LEU A 149 -29.62 7.79 -11.51
C LEU A 149 -30.49 8.76 -10.70
N GLU A 150 -31.50 8.25 -10.01
CA GLU A 150 -32.38 9.03 -9.11
C GLU A 150 -31.61 9.62 -7.93
N ARG A 151 -30.63 8.88 -7.40
CA ARG A 151 -29.73 9.36 -6.34
C ARG A 151 -28.83 10.52 -6.80
N GLY A 152 -28.54 10.62 -8.11
CA GLY A 152 -27.68 11.64 -8.68
C GLY A 152 -26.17 11.35 -8.57
N PRO A 153 -25.32 12.21 -9.18
CA PRO A 153 -23.89 11.97 -9.30
C PRO A 153 -23.18 12.04 -7.93
N ILE A 154 -22.55 10.92 -7.52
CA ILE A 154 -21.63 10.86 -6.38
C ILE A 154 -20.22 10.58 -6.92
N PHE A 155 -19.66 11.54 -7.63
CA PHE A 155 -18.27 11.49 -8.06
C PHE A 155 -17.65 12.89 -8.05
N ARG A 156 -16.32 12.97 -7.90
CA ARG A 156 -15.60 14.22 -8.12
C ARG A 156 -15.47 14.45 -9.62
N PRO A 157 -15.80 15.63 -10.15
CA PRO A 157 -15.42 16.01 -11.50
C PRO A 157 -13.91 15.85 -11.65
N VAL A 158 -13.47 15.04 -12.61
CA VAL A 158 -12.08 14.95 -13.02
C VAL A 158 -11.99 15.70 -14.34
N GLU A 159 -11.02 16.62 -14.46
CA GLU A 159 -10.74 17.25 -15.76
C GLU A 159 -10.34 16.13 -16.74
N PRO A 160 -10.95 16.05 -17.93
CA PRO A 160 -10.61 15.02 -18.89
C PRO A 160 -9.12 15.12 -19.24
N SER A 161 -8.36 14.05 -18.98
CA SER A 161 -6.97 13.94 -19.39
C SER A 161 -6.91 14.05 -20.91
N THR A 162 -6.19 15.04 -21.43
CA THR A 162 -6.07 15.38 -22.85
C THR A 162 -5.27 14.36 -23.68
N ASP A 163 -4.97 13.17 -23.15
CA ASP A 163 -4.12 12.19 -23.82
C ASP A 163 -4.93 11.04 -24.44
N HIS A 164 -5.72 11.39 -25.45
CA HIS A 164 -6.19 10.44 -26.46
C HIS A 164 -6.17 11.15 -27.82
N SER A 165 -4.99 11.26 -28.43
CA SER A 165 -4.91 11.42 -29.88
C SER A 165 -5.01 10.03 -30.50
N PRO A 166 -6.09 9.69 -31.23
CA PRO A 166 -6.06 8.52 -32.09
C PRO A 166 -5.11 8.83 -33.25
N THR A 167 -3.98 8.13 -33.31
CA THR A 167 -3.20 8.02 -34.54
C THR A 167 -4.11 7.39 -35.58
N GLN A 168 -4.65 8.20 -36.49
CA GLN A 168 -5.18 7.71 -37.75
C GLN A 168 -3.98 7.53 -38.68
N GLU A 169 -3.60 6.27 -38.92
CA GLU A 169 -2.78 5.91 -40.07
C GLU A 169 -3.68 5.87 -41.31
N ASP A 170 -3.35 6.68 -42.30
CA ASP A 170 -3.65 6.50 -43.73
C ASP A 170 -2.40 6.95 -44.53
#